data_AF-A0A958A3A6-F1
#
_entry.id   AF-A0A958A3A6-F1
#
_cell.length_a   1.000
_cell.length_b   1.000
_cell.length_c   1.000
_cell.angle_alpha   90.00
_cell.angle_beta   90.00
_cell.angle_gamma   90.00
#
_symmetry.space_group_name_H-M   'P 1'
#
loop_
_entity.id
_entity.type
_entity.pdbx_description
1 polymer ?
#
loop_
_entity_poly.entity_id
_entity_poly.type
_entity_poly.pdbx_seq_one_letter_code
_entity_poly.pdbx_strand_id
1 'polypeptide(L)'
;FYNKEDLWQIPRENFAGETVFVEPYYVMLKLPGADETEFVLIQPFTPNNKDNLIGWMAARSDGENYGQLVTYRFPKQELIFGPLQIEGRIDQDPEISSQITLWDQGGSQVIRGNLLVLPIDNALLYVEPLYLQAENGQIPELKRVILASGDKIVMRTTLSEALVALFEGLDEEELPTTATSTTSGGGTVSNEAAPSNDSSTSSTSGQVNLADKNIAELAQMASDHYEAARQALRQGDWTTYGRELDQMEAVLNTLVQLTSQQQP
;
A
#
# COMPACT_ATOMS: atom_id res chain seq x y z
N PHE A 1 -19.22 12.31 -34.39
CA PHE A 1 -18.34 13.20 -33.61
C PHE A 1 -17.43 12.29 -32.80
N TYR A 2 -16.13 12.23 -33.09
CA TYR A 2 -15.16 11.49 -32.29
C TYR A 2 -14.93 12.32 -31.02
N ASN A 3 -15.57 11.95 -29.90
CA ASN A 3 -15.25 12.59 -28.63
C ASN A 3 -13.79 12.26 -28.31
N LYS A 4 -12.96 13.28 -28.12
CA LYS A 4 -11.59 13.15 -27.63
C LYS A 4 -11.51 12.57 -26.20
N GLU A 5 -12.62 12.10 -25.65
CA GLU A 5 -12.74 11.46 -24.33
C GLU A 5 -12.18 10.03 -24.31
N ASP A 6 -12.06 9.37 -25.46
CA ASP A 6 -11.42 8.04 -25.56
C ASP A 6 -9.89 8.12 -25.70
N LEU A 7 -9.31 9.34 -25.75
CA LEU A 7 -7.86 9.52 -25.80
C LEU A 7 -7.27 9.32 -24.40
N TRP A 8 -6.30 8.42 -24.33
CA TRP A 8 -5.53 8.17 -23.12
C TRP A 8 -4.43 9.22 -23.01
N GLN A 9 -4.25 9.73 -21.79
CA GLN A 9 -3.24 10.69 -21.45
C GLN A 9 -2.43 10.19 -20.26
N ILE A 10 -1.15 10.56 -20.22
CA ILE A 10 -0.32 10.38 -19.04
C ILE A 10 -0.88 11.29 -17.93
N PRO A 11 -1.16 10.75 -16.72
CA PRO A 11 -1.62 11.54 -15.60
C PRO A 11 -0.55 12.52 -15.13
N ARG A 12 -0.98 13.48 -14.31
CA ARG A 12 -0.08 14.38 -13.59
C ARG A 12 0.05 13.97 -12.14
N GLU A 13 1.17 14.29 -11.51
CA GLU A 13 1.46 14.09 -10.09
C GLU A 13 2.20 15.31 -9.52
N ASN A 14 2.30 15.44 -8.19
CA ASN A 14 3.12 16.45 -7.56
C ASN A 14 4.47 15.84 -7.16
N PHE A 15 5.52 16.20 -7.88
CA PHE A 15 6.88 15.72 -7.62
C PHE A 15 7.77 16.90 -7.23
N ALA A 16 8.46 16.80 -6.10
CA ALA A 16 9.38 17.83 -5.61
C ALA A 16 8.80 19.27 -5.61
N GLY A 17 7.49 19.41 -5.38
CA GLY A 17 6.79 20.70 -5.34
C GLY A 17 6.26 21.21 -6.69
N GLU A 18 6.44 20.45 -7.77
CA GLU A 18 5.95 20.78 -9.10
C GLU A 18 4.95 19.76 -9.62
N THR A 19 3.92 20.22 -10.35
CA THR A 19 2.96 19.32 -10.99
C THR A 19 3.48 18.87 -12.36
N VAL A 20 4.03 17.67 -12.44
CA VAL A 20 4.65 17.07 -13.64
C VAL A 20 3.79 15.95 -14.22
N PHE A 21 4.19 15.39 -15.37
CA PHE A 21 3.59 14.15 -15.89
C PHE A 21 4.24 12.95 -15.21
N VAL A 22 3.44 11.92 -14.91
CA VAL A 22 3.93 10.67 -14.32
C VAL A 22 4.87 9.97 -15.29
N GLU A 23 6.11 9.75 -14.86
CA GLU A 23 7.08 8.94 -15.60
C GLU A 23 6.85 7.44 -15.36
N PRO A 24 7.12 6.57 -16.36
CA PRO A 24 7.05 5.14 -16.15
C PRO A 24 8.06 4.66 -15.10
N TYR A 25 7.65 3.73 -14.25
CA TYR A 25 8.49 3.21 -13.16
C TYR A 25 8.60 1.69 -13.16
N TYR A 26 9.78 1.19 -12.80
CA TYR A 26 10.05 -0.24 -12.71
C TYR A 26 9.62 -0.80 -11.35
N VAL A 27 8.92 -1.92 -11.38
CA VAL A 27 8.47 -2.64 -10.18
C VAL A 27 8.58 -4.14 -10.38
N MET A 28 8.74 -4.86 -9.26
CA MET A 28 8.58 -6.31 -9.19
C MET A 28 7.15 -6.58 -8.73
N LEU A 29 6.30 -7.15 -9.58
CA LEU A 29 4.95 -7.57 -9.18
C LEU A 29 4.45 -8.75 -10.00
N LYS A 30 3.41 -9.41 -9.48
CA LYS A 30 2.67 -10.44 -10.20
C LYS A 30 1.58 -9.76 -11.04
N LEU A 31 1.71 -9.81 -12.36
CA LEU A 31 0.69 -9.25 -13.26
C LEU A 31 -0.62 -10.07 -13.16
N PRO A 32 -1.79 -9.46 -13.40
CA PRO A 32 -3.05 -10.20 -13.47
C PRO A 32 -2.98 -11.33 -14.51
N GLY A 33 -3.18 -12.58 -14.05
CA GLY A 33 -3.10 -13.78 -14.89
C GLY A 33 -1.69 -14.33 -15.13
N ALA A 34 -0.65 -13.73 -14.54
CA ALA A 34 0.67 -14.35 -14.44
C ALA A 34 0.72 -15.29 -13.23
N ASP A 35 1.55 -16.33 -13.29
CA ASP A 35 1.74 -17.27 -12.18
C ASP A 35 2.86 -16.82 -11.23
N GLU A 36 3.86 -16.11 -11.75
CA GLU A 36 5.07 -15.69 -11.06
C GLU A 36 5.21 -14.15 -10.99
N THR A 37 6.08 -13.68 -10.10
CA THR A 37 6.46 -12.25 -10.00
C THR A 37 7.41 -11.90 -11.14
N GLU A 38 7.18 -10.76 -11.79
CA GLU A 38 7.96 -10.29 -12.93
C GLU A 38 8.48 -8.86 -12.71
N PHE A 39 9.64 -8.57 -13.30
CA PHE A 39 10.17 -7.22 -13.41
C PHE A 39 9.48 -6.50 -14.57
N VAL A 40 8.71 -5.47 -14.27
CA VAL A 40 7.87 -4.76 -15.25
C VAL A 40 8.04 -3.25 -15.14
N LEU A 41 7.90 -2.56 -16.27
CA LEU A 41 7.81 -1.09 -16.34
C LEU A 41 6.34 -0.69 -16.45
N ILE A 42 5.81 0.11 -15.51
CA ILE A 42 4.40 0.47 -15.45
C ILE A 42 4.19 1.94 -15.82
N GLN A 43 3.12 2.21 -16.56
CA GLN A 43 2.61 3.55 -16.87
C GLN A 43 1.08 3.60 -16.63
N PRO A 44 0.60 4.39 -15.66
CA PRO A 44 -0.83 4.66 -15.50
C PRO A 44 -1.36 5.64 -16.56
N PHE A 45 -2.67 5.60 -16.82
CA PHE A 45 -3.36 6.46 -17.77
C PHE A 45 -4.68 7.02 -17.24
N THR A 46 -4.97 8.26 -17.61
CA THR A 46 -6.26 8.92 -17.43
C THR A 46 -6.89 9.27 -18.79
N PRO A 47 -8.21 9.51 -18.88
CA PRO A 47 -8.80 10.11 -20.06
C PRO A 47 -8.32 11.54 -20.23
N ASN A 48 -8.30 12.02 -21.47
CA ASN A 48 -8.08 13.42 -21.75
C ASN A 48 -9.10 14.30 -20.98
N ASN A 49 -8.60 15.35 -20.31
CA ASN A 49 -9.36 16.27 -19.45
C ASN A 49 -10.06 15.64 -18.23
N LYS A 50 -9.64 14.45 -17.78
CA LYS A 50 -10.10 13.85 -16.53
C LYS A 50 -8.92 13.37 -15.70
N ASP A 51 -9.09 13.40 -14.39
CA ASP A 51 -8.04 12.96 -13.47
C ASP A 51 -8.24 11.53 -12.99
N ASN A 52 -9.42 10.92 -13.16
CA ASN A 52 -9.65 9.53 -12.74
C ASN A 52 -8.91 8.54 -13.65
N LEU A 53 -8.34 7.48 -13.06
CA LEU A 53 -7.67 6.43 -13.83
C LEU A 53 -8.67 5.67 -14.72
N ILE A 54 -8.17 5.22 -15.87
CA ILE A 54 -8.88 4.30 -16.77
C ILE A 54 -8.14 3.01 -17.06
N GLY A 55 -6.86 2.96 -16.69
CA GLY A 55 -6.05 1.79 -16.86
C GLY A 55 -4.58 2.07 -16.65
N TRP A 56 -3.79 1.04 -16.88
CA TRP A 56 -2.34 1.12 -16.90
C TRP A 56 -1.80 0.17 -17.97
N MET A 57 -0.56 0.43 -18.38
CA MET A 57 0.20 -0.44 -19.25
C MET A 57 1.44 -0.91 -18.52
N ALA A 58 1.78 -2.19 -18.68
CA ALA A 58 3.04 -2.76 -18.23
C ALA A 58 3.84 -3.26 -19.42
N ALA A 59 5.13 -2.94 -19.47
CA ALA A 59 6.10 -3.57 -20.34
C ALA A 59 6.90 -4.61 -19.54
N ARG A 60 6.78 -5.87 -19.92
CA ARG A 60 7.47 -6.99 -19.28
C ARG A 60 8.96 -6.91 -19.62
N SER A 61 9.80 -6.95 -18.60
CA SER A 61 11.23 -6.61 -18.72
C SER A 61 12.17 -7.78 -18.37
N ASP A 62 11.63 -8.99 -18.21
CA ASP A 62 12.38 -10.21 -17.93
C ASP A 62 11.76 -11.47 -18.57
N GLY A 63 12.49 -12.58 -18.45
CA GLY A 63 12.04 -13.92 -18.86
C GLY A 63 11.73 -14.08 -20.34
N GLU A 64 10.85 -15.04 -20.64
CA GLU A 64 10.37 -15.33 -22.00
C GLU A 64 9.44 -14.25 -22.55
N ASN A 65 8.96 -13.38 -21.67
CA ASN A 65 7.96 -12.37 -21.99
C ASN A 65 8.56 -10.97 -22.22
N TYR A 66 9.89 -10.87 -22.23
CA TYR A 66 10.62 -9.62 -22.44
C TYR A 66 10.12 -8.84 -23.66
N GLY A 67 9.80 -7.56 -23.45
CA GLY A 67 9.32 -6.63 -24.47
C GLY A 67 7.82 -6.75 -24.79
N GLN A 68 7.09 -7.68 -24.17
CA GLN A 68 5.64 -7.75 -24.33
C GLN A 68 4.95 -6.64 -23.54
N LEU A 69 3.95 -6.02 -24.16
CA LEU A 69 3.12 -4.99 -23.55
C LEU A 69 1.78 -5.60 -23.12
N VAL A 70 1.42 -5.40 -21.86
CA VAL A 70 0.12 -5.75 -21.30
C VAL A 70 -0.59 -4.46 -20.94
N THR A 71 -1.87 -4.34 -21.29
CA THR A 71 -2.69 -3.19 -20.92
C THR A 71 -3.88 -3.67 -20.12
N TYR A 72 -4.06 -3.10 -18.93
CA TYR A 72 -5.22 -3.34 -18.10
C TYR A 72 -6.15 -2.12 -18.15
N ARG A 73 -7.45 -2.37 -18.33
CA ARG A 73 -8.47 -1.33 -18.38
C ARG A 73 -9.41 -1.50 -17.20
N PHE A 74 -9.60 -0.43 -16.46
CA PHE A 74 -10.54 -0.41 -15.36
C PHE A 74 -11.99 -0.40 -15.87
N PRO A 75 -12.93 -0.99 -15.12
CA PRO A 75 -14.35 -0.91 -15.45
C PRO A 75 -14.83 0.53 -15.54
N LYS A 76 -15.62 0.88 -16.56
CA LYS A 76 -16.13 2.25 -16.74
C LYS A 76 -17.12 2.67 -15.65
N GLN A 77 -17.65 1.71 -14.89
CA GLN A 77 -18.62 1.93 -13.82
C GLN A 77 -17.96 2.31 -12.49
N GLU A 78 -16.65 2.13 -12.36
CA GLU A 78 -15.92 2.37 -11.12
C GLU A 78 -15.11 3.68 -11.22
N LEU A 79 -15.19 4.50 -10.17
CA LEU A 79 -14.39 5.71 -10.08
C LEU A 79 -13.09 5.38 -9.38
N ILE A 80 -12.01 5.29 -10.16
CA ILE A 80 -10.69 5.02 -9.64
C ILE A 80 -9.88 6.32 -9.62
N PHE A 81 -9.35 6.68 -8.45
CA PHE A 81 -8.65 7.93 -8.28
C PHE A 81 -7.34 8.00 -9.08
N GLY A 82 -7.11 9.13 -9.74
CA GLY A 82 -5.83 9.45 -10.36
C GLY A 82 -4.72 9.76 -9.37
N PRO A 83 -3.45 9.72 -9.83
CA PRO A 83 -2.32 10.28 -9.09
C PRO A 83 -2.62 11.68 -8.56
N LEU A 84 -2.99 12.64 -9.42
CA LEU A 84 -3.33 14.01 -9.00
C LEU A 84 -4.49 14.11 -7.99
N GLN A 85 -5.44 13.17 -8.01
CA GLN A 85 -6.54 13.16 -7.04
C GLN A 85 -6.07 12.64 -5.69
N ILE A 86 -5.23 11.61 -5.67
CA ILE A 86 -4.61 11.09 -4.45
C ILE A 86 -3.69 12.14 -3.85
N GLU A 87 -2.88 12.82 -4.66
CA GLU A 87 -2.08 13.99 -4.27
C GLU A 87 -2.93 15.03 -3.52
N GLY A 88 -4.05 15.44 -4.12
CA GLY A 88 -4.94 16.41 -3.50
C GLY A 88 -5.60 15.91 -2.21
N ARG A 89 -5.82 14.60 -2.07
CA ARG A 89 -6.33 14.01 -0.82
C ARG A 89 -5.25 13.96 0.27
N ILE A 90 -4.01 13.65 -0.10
CA ILE A 90 -2.86 13.69 0.81
C ILE A 90 -2.67 15.11 1.36
N ASP A 91 -2.75 16.12 0.49
CA ASP A 91 -2.64 17.53 0.89
C ASP A 91 -3.80 17.99 1.80
N GLN A 92 -4.97 17.34 1.71
CA GLN A 92 -6.15 17.61 2.55
C GLN A 92 -6.13 16.88 3.89
N ASP A 93 -5.28 15.86 4.06
CA ASP A 93 -5.15 15.14 5.31
C ASP A 93 -4.54 16.05 6.40
N PRO A 94 -5.22 16.30 7.53
CA PRO A 94 -4.74 17.22 8.55
C PRO A 94 -3.43 16.79 9.22
N GLU A 95 -3.22 15.48 9.42
CA GLU A 95 -2.01 14.98 10.05
C GLU A 95 -0.81 15.11 9.10
N ILE A 96 -0.99 14.75 7.83
CA ILE A 96 0.06 14.85 6.82
C ILE A 96 0.40 16.31 6.53
N SER A 97 -0.60 17.15 6.24
CA SER A 97 -0.40 18.56 5.87
C SER A 97 0.27 19.35 6.99
N SER A 98 -0.12 19.13 8.25
CA SER A 98 0.52 19.77 9.40
C SER A 98 1.97 19.33 9.58
N GLN A 99 2.26 18.04 9.40
CA GLN A 99 3.61 17.50 9.50
C GLN A 99 4.54 17.99 8.39
N ILE A 100 4.07 18.02 7.14
CA ILE A 100 4.80 18.59 6.00
C ILE A 100 5.09 20.06 6.27
N THR A 101 4.07 20.84 6.68
CA THR A 101 4.24 22.26 7.00
C THR A 101 5.27 22.48 8.10
N LEU A 102 5.32 21.64 9.14
CA LEU A 102 6.30 21.74 10.21
C LEU A 102 7.73 21.42 9.74
N TRP A 103 7.88 20.45 8.85
CA TRP A 103 9.18 20.05 8.32
C TRP A 103 9.71 20.96 7.22
N ASP A 104 8.81 21.61 6.48
CA ASP A 104 9.13 22.55 5.42
C ASP A 104 9.31 23.98 5.97
N GLN A 105 10.04 24.08 7.09
CA GLN A 105 10.34 25.30 7.81
C GLN A 105 11.76 25.26 8.40
N GLY A 106 12.27 26.43 8.79
CA GLY A 106 13.47 26.50 9.63
C GLY A 106 14.76 26.01 8.96
N GLY A 107 14.87 26.15 7.63
CA GLY A 107 16.05 25.74 6.87
C GLY A 107 16.06 24.27 6.43
N SER A 108 14.91 23.59 6.55
CA SER A 108 14.68 22.25 6.01
C SER A 108 13.64 22.31 4.89
N GLN A 109 13.78 21.41 3.92
CA GLN A 109 12.89 21.28 2.78
C GLN A 109 12.35 19.86 2.69
N VAL A 110 11.03 19.74 2.57
CA VAL A 110 10.36 18.46 2.30
C VAL A 110 10.37 18.20 0.79
N ILE A 111 10.76 16.98 0.41
CA ILE A 111 10.66 16.52 -0.97
C ILE A 111 9.66 15.38 -1.01
N ARG A 112 8.57 15.61 -1.73
CA ARG A 112 7.60 14.59 -2.12
C ARG A 112 8.18 13.79 -3.29
N GLY A 113 8.31 12.48 -3.13
CA GLY A 113 8.79 11.57 -4.15
C GLY A 113 7.72 11.28 -5.21
N ASN A 114 8.03 10.35 -6.11
CA ASN A 114 7.09 9.91 -7.13
C ASN A 114 5.97 9.05 -6.51
N LEU A 115 4.74 9.25 -6.96
CA LEU A 115 3.57 8.51 -6.51
C LEU A 115 3.44 7.22 -7.34
N LEU A 116 3.78 6.10 -6.73
CA LEU A 116 3.65 4.78 -7.36
C LEU A 116 2.20 4.29 -7.30
N VAL A 117 1.60 4.00 -8.46
CA VAL A 117 0.31 3.33 -8.57
C VAL A 117 0.55 1.83 -8.77
N LEU A 118 0.36 1.03 -7.73
CA LEU A 118 0.64 -0.40 -7.74
C LEU A 118 -0.67 -1.20 -7.83
N PRO A 119 -0.90 -1.97 -8.91
CA PRO A 119 -2.01 -2.90 -8.97
C PRO A 119 -1.70 -4.14 -8.14
N ILE A 120 -2.56 -4.42 -7.16
CA ILE A 120 -2.50 -5.60 -6.31
C ILE A 120 -3.85 -6.32 -6.41
N ASP A 121 -3.88 -7.46 -7.10
CA ASP A 121 -5.09 -8.19 -7.46
C ASP A 121 -6.17 -7.29 -8.10
N ASN A 122 -7.25 -7.02 -7.37
CA ASN A 122 -8.39 -6.21 -7.79
C ASN A 122 -8.39 -4.79 -7.19
N ALA A 123 -7.33 -4.41 -6.49
CA ALA A 123 -7.19 -3.13 -5.82
C ALA A 123 -5.98 -2.34 -6.30
N LEU A 124 -5.96 -1.05 -5.97
CA LEU A 124 -4.81 -0.18 -6.15
C LEU A 124 -4.23 0.22 -4.80
N LEU A 125 -2.91 0.12 -4.71
CA LEU A 125 -2.11 0.67 -3.64
C LEU A 125 -1.30 1.85 -4.20
N TYR A 126 -1.45 3.01 -3.58
CA TYR A 126 -0.66 4.19 -3.89
C TYR A 126 0.45 4.32 -2.85
N VAL A 127 1.68 4.53 -3.31
CA VAL A 127 2.86 4.64 -2.43
C VAL A 127 3.62 5.90 -2.77
N GLU A 128 3.80 6.78 -1.78
CA GLU A 128 4.57 8.00 -1.93
C GLU A 128 5.64 8.12 -0.82
N PRO A 129 6.92 8.15 -1.16
CA PRO A 129 7.97 8.41 -0.19
C PRO A 129 8.11 9.92 0.07
N LEU A 130 8.28 10.28 1.35
CA LEU A 130 8.55 11.65 1.78
C LEU A 130 9.98 11.77 2.30
N TYR A 131 10.77 12.61 1.64
CA TYR A 131 12.16 12.88 2.01
C TYR A 131 12.29 14.24 2.70
N LEU A 132 13.32 14.36 3.54
CA LEU A 132 13.70 15.62 4.16
C LEU A 132 15.17 15.90 3.86
N GLN A 133 15.47 17.14 3.49
CA GLN A 133 16.83 17.63 3.32
C GLN A 133 17.00 19.00 3.98
N ALA A 134 18.24 19.36 4.33
CA ALA A 134 18.57 20.72 4.71
C ALA A 134 18.70 21.60 3.46
N GLU A 135 18.28 22.88 3.53
CA GLU A 135 18.33 23.83 2.40
C GLU A 135 19.74 23.98 1.79
N ASN A 136 20.79 23.82 2.60
CA ASN A 136 22.18 24.00 2.18
C ASN A 136 22.83 22.72 1.58
N GLY A 137 22.03 21.86 0.95
CA GLY A 137 22.53 20.81 0.03
C GLY A 137 22.98 19.51 0.69
N GLN A 138 22.30 19.06 1.74
CA GLN A 138 22.48 17.70 2.25
C GLN A 138 21.75 16.66 1.38
N ILE A 139 22.16 15.39 1.49
CA ILE A 139 21.50 14.27 0.81
C ILE A 139 20.08 14.10 1.39
N PRO A 140 19.02 13.99 0.56
CA PRO A 140 17.67 13.70 1.05
C PRO A 140 17.59 12.39 1.82
N GLU A 141 16.96 12.43 2.99
CA GLU A 141 16.72 11.25 3.81
C GLU A 141 15.24 10.90 3.79
N LEU A 142 14.90 9.63 3.57
CA LEU A 142 13.53 9.14 3.70
C LEU A 142 13.07 9.30 5.15
N LYS A 143 11.98 10.04 5.37
CA LYS A 143 11.40 10.25 6.70
C LYS A 143 10.07 9.56 6.90
N ARG A 144 9.25 9.49 5.84
CA ARG A 144 7.92 8.86 5.88
C ARG A 144 7.60 8.15 4.58
N VAL A 145 6.66 7.22 4.68
CA VAL A 145 5.97 6.61 3.55
C VAL A 145 4.50 6.89 3.74
N ILE A 146 3.88 7.45 2.71
CA ILE A 146 2.44 7.66 2.63
C ILE A 146 1.88 6.53 1.79
N LEU A 147 0.83 5.87 2.30
CA LEU A 147 0.06 4.88 1.57
C LEU A 147 -1.37 5.34 1.44
N ALA A 148 -1.97 5.06 0.29
CA ALA A 148 -3.41 5.20 0.11
C ALA A 148 -3.99 3.97 -0.57
N SER A 149 -5.21 3.60 -0.18
CA SER A 149 -6.04 2.63 -0.90
C SER A 149 -7.51 2.93 -0.61
N GLY A 150 -8.33 2.98 -1.67
CA GLY A 150 -9.72 3.40 -1.57
C GLY A 150 -9.84 4.79 -0.93
N ASP A 151 -10.49 4.85 0.23
CA ASP A 151 -10.71 6.09 0.99
C ASP A 151 -9.75 6.30 2.16
N LYS A 152 -8.84 5.34 2.41
CA LYS A 152 -7.91 5.41 3.54
C LYS A 152 -6.54 5.91 3.09
N ILE A 153 -5.99 6.84 3.85
CA ILE A 153 -4.65 7.41 3.67
C ILE A 153 -3.94 7.31 5.01
N VAL A 154 -2.69 6.85 5.00
CA VAL A 154 -1.87 6.74 6.21
C VAL A 154 -0.45 7.18 5.92
N MET A 155 0.19 7.78 6.91
CA MET A 155 1.60 8.15 6.86
C MET A 155 2.34 7.54 8.05
N ARG A 156 3.36 6.74 7.78
CA ARG A 156 4.20 6.09 8.81
C ARG A 156 5.68 6.15 8.48
N THR A 157 6.53 5.69 9.39
CA THR A 157 7.98 5.81 9.26
C THR A 157 8.55 4.76 8.30
N THR A 158 7.91 3.60 8.23
CA THR A 158 8.28 2.51 7.33
C THR A 158 7.09 2.07 6.49
N LEU A 159 7.39 1.44 5.35
CA LEU A 159 6.37 0.82 4.50
C LEU A 159 5.57 -0.25 5.27
N SER A 160 6.24 -1.06 6.10
CA SER A 160 5.60 -2.09 6.90
C SER A 160 4.59 -1.51 7.89
N GLU A 161 4.98 -0.48 8.66
CA GLU A 161 4.06 0.23 9.56
C GLU A 161 2.90 0.87 8.80
N ALA A 162 3.17 1.44 7.62
CA ALA A 162 2.13 2.05 6.80
C ALA A 162 1.14 1.01 6.28
N LEU A 163 1.60 -0.16 5.83
CA LEU A 163 0.74 -1.24 5.38
C LEU A 163 -0.14 -1.74 6.51
N VAL A 164 0.47 -2.00 7.67
CA VAL A 164 -0.25 -2.37 8.89
C VAL A 164 -1.31 -1.31 9.21
N ALA A 165 -0.94 -0.03 9.32
CA ALA A 165 -1.89 1.05 9.59
C ALA A 165 -2.99 1.20 8.53
N LEU A 166 -2.68 0.94 7.25
CA LEU A 166 -3.64 1.02 6.14
C LEU A 166 -4.69 -0.08 6.25
N PHE A 167 -4.32 -1.27 6.73
CA PHE A 167 -5.23 -2.42 6.84
C PHE A 167 -5.71 -2.71 8.28
N GLU A 168 -5.16 -2.04 9.28
CA GLU A 168 -5.63 -2.04 10.67
C GLU A 168 -7.04 -1.42 10.75
N GLY A 169 -7.98 -2.15 11.34
CA GLY A 169 -9.38 -1.68 11.46
C GLY A 169 -10.25 -1.94 10.23
N LEU A 170 -9.87 -2.88 9.35
CA LEU A 170 -10.85 -3.61 8.55
C LEU A 170 -11.64 -4.57 9.47
N ASP A 171 -12.36 -3.99 10.43
CA ASP A 171 -13.52 -4.63 11.03
C ASP A 171 -14.60 -4.72 9.93
N GLU A 172 -15.35 -5.82 9.90
CA GLU A 172 -16.27 -6.25 8.85
C GLU A 172 -17.45 -5.28 8.52
N GLU A 173 -17.47 -4.03 9.00
CA GLU A 173 -18.68 -3.20 9.07
C GLU A 173 -18.76 -1.95 8.18
N GLU A 174 -17.75 -1.54 7.41
CA GLU A 174 -17.87 -0.33 6.55
C GLU A 174 -17.90 -0.61 5.03
N LEU A 175 -18.88 -1.44 4.63
CA LEU A 175 -19.53 -1.34 3.30
C LEU A 175 -20.87 -0.58 3.46
N PRO A 176 -21.29 0.24 2.49
CA PRO A 176 -22.29 1.28 2.70
C PRO A 176 -23.68 0.66 2.94
N THR A 177 -24.28 0.93 4.09
CA THR A 177 -25.71 0.63 4.31
C THR A 177 -26.45 1.91 4.69
N THR A 178 -27.37 2.32 3.82
CA THR A 178 -28.33 3.40 4.06
C THR A 178 -29.53 2.89 4.87
N ALA A 179 -30.03 3.76 5.76
CA ALA A 179 -31.37 3.82 6.40
C ALA A 179 -31.54 3.33 7.86
N THR A 180 -31.42 4.31 8.78
CA THR A 180 -32.43 4.77 9.78
C THR A 180 -33.24 3.76 10.62
N SER A 181 -33.02 3.74 11.95
CA SER A 181 -33.96 4.25 12.99
C SER A 181 -33.63 3.81 14.44
N THR A 182 -33.48 4.82 15.31
CA THR A 182 -34.07 4.97 16.66
C THR A 182 -33.54 4.19 17.90
N THR A 183 -32.83 4.96 18.74
CA THR A 183 -33.03 5.23 20.19
C THR A 183 -33.52 4.11 21.12
N SER A 184 -32.73 3.77 22.16
CA SER A 184 -32.97 4.18 23.57
C SER A 184 -32.17 3.33 24.59
N GLY A 185 -31.45 4.01 25.50
CA GLY A 185 -31.50 3.67 26.93
C GLY A 185 -30.35 2.89 27.58
N GLY A 186 -29.34 3.61 28.07
CA GLY A 186 -28.91 3.66 29.48
C GLY A 186 -28.43 2.38 30.21
N GLY A 187 -27.22 2.44 30.77
CA GLY A 187 -26.79 1.53 31.84
C GLY A 187 -25.29 1.51 32.13
N THR A 188 -24.84 2.39 33.02
CA THR A 188 -23.51 2.44 33.65
C THR A 188 -23.24 1.19 34.50
N VAL A 189 -22.02 0.61 34.46
CA VAL A 189 -21.18 0.33 35.64
C VAL A 189 -19.76 -0.13 35.24
N SER A 190 -18.81 0.41 35.98
CA SER A 190 -17.36 0.17 36.04
C SER A 190 -16.98 -1.28 36.36
N ASN A 191 -15.80 -1.74 35.89
CA ASN A 191 -14.76 -2.17 36.85
C ASN A 191 -13.35 -2.22 36.24
N GLU A 192 -12.40 -1.84 37.08
CA GLU A 192 -10.97 -1.76 36.91
C GLU A 192 -10.29 -3.06 37.40
N ALA A 193 -9.20 -3.49 36.74
CA ALA A 193 -7.95 -3.98 37.32
C ALA A 193 -7.17 -4.91 36.36
N ALA A 194 -5.99 -4.45 35.93
CA ALA A 194 -4.79 -5.29 35.74
C ALA A 194 -4.06 -5.41 37.11
N PRO A 195 -2.90 -6.11 37.27
CA PRO A 195 -2.06 -6.80 36.28
C PRO A 195 -1.55 -8.19 36.74
N SER A 196 -0.81 -8.91 35.88
CA SER A 196 0.48 -9.57 36.19
C SER A 196 1.00 -10.41 35.02
N ASN A 197 2.29 -10.25 34.76
CA ASN A 197 3.16 -11.04 33.88
C ASN A 197 3.08 -12.56 34.14
N ASP A 198 3.23 -13.35 33.08
CA ASP A 198 4.12 -14.50 33.10
C ASP A 198 4.71 -14.77 31.70
N SER A 199 6.03 -14.73 31.65
CA SER A 199 6.83 -15.13 30.50
C SER A 199 7.06 -16.64 30.61
N SER A 200 6.47 -17.41 29.69
CA SER A 200 6.75 -18.84 29.58
C SER A 200 7.08 -19.21 28.13
N THR A 201 8.38 -19.30 27.89
CA THR A 201 9.04 -19.94 26.76
C THR A 201 8.58 -21.38 26.62
N SER A 202 8.07 -21.77 25.45
CA SER A 202 8.00 -23.18 25.07
C SER A 202 8.31 -23.34 23.58
N SER A 203 9.54 -23.80 23.34
CA SER A 203 9.95 -24.49 22.13
C SER A 203 9.04 -25.71 21.91
N THR A 204 8.31 -25.72 20.80
CA THR A 204 7.70 -26.94 20.26
C THR A 204 7.76 -26.84 18.74
N SER A 205 8.56 -27.71 18.15
CA SER A 205 8.46 -28.12 16.76
C SER A 205 7.10 -28.79 16.55
N GLY A 206 6.09 -27.97 16.26
CA GLY A 206 4.79 -28.36 15.77
C GLY A 206 4.55 -27.59 14.50
N GLN A 207 4.18 -28.27 13.41
CA GLN A 207 3.71 -27.62 12.19
C GLN A 207 2.61 -26.64 12.59
N VAL A 208 2.88 -25.35 12.47
CA VAL A 208 1.90 -24.31 12.76
C VAL A 208 0.80 -24.46 11.73
N ASN A 209 -0.40 -24.86 12.17
CA ASN A 209 -1.55 -24.87 11.28
C ASN A 209 -1.97 -23.42 11.03
N LEU A 210 -1.57 -22.87 9.88
CA LEU A 210 -1.87 -21.49 9.51
C LEU A 210 -3.38 -21.22 9.41
N ALA A 211 -4.19 -22.26 9.16
CA ALA A 211 -5.63 -22.15 9.00
C ALA A 211 -6.39 -21.86 10.31
N ASP A 212 -5.79 -22.13 11.48
CA ASP A 212 -6.44 -21.91 12.78
C ASP A 212 -6.08 -20.55 13.40
N LYS A 213 -5.24 -19.76 12.72
CA LYS A 213 -4.75 -18.47 13.22
C LYS A 213 -5.65 -17.33 12.81
N ASN A 214 -5.84 -16.38 13.71
CA ASN A 214 -6.57 -15.15 13.38
C ASN A 214 -5.72 -14.23 12.47
N ILE A 215 -6.38 -13.26 11.84
CA ILE A 215 -5.75 -12.34 10.86
C ILE A 215 -4.59 -11.57 11.49
N ALA A 216 -4.73 -11.11 12.75
CA ALA A 216 -3.69 -10.36 13.45
C ALA A 216 -2.42 -11.20 13.68
N GLU A 217 -2.58 -12.48 14.04
CA GLU A 217 -1.47 -13.42 14.18
C GLU A 217 -0.78 -13.70 12.85
N LEU A 218 -1.55 -13.86 11.76
CA LEU A 218 -0.99 -14.04 10.43
C LEU A 218 -0.23 -12.79 9.95
N ALA A 219 -0.78 -11.60 10.18
CA ALA A 219 -0.10 -10.34 9.86
C ALA A 219 1.23 -10.19 10.64
N GLN A 220 1.23 -10.53 11.92
CA GLN A 220 2.44 -10.54 12.74
C GLN A 220 3.47 -11.53 12.19
N MET A 221 3.06 -12.75 11.85
CA MET A 221 3.95 -13.76 11.28
C MET A 221 4.55 -13.33 9.94
N ALA A 222 3.78 -12.69 9.07
CA ALA A 222 4.30 -12.14 7.81
C ALA A 222 5.36 -11.04 8.08
N SER A 223 5.12 -10.18 9.07
CA SER A 223 6.08 -9.16 9.49
C SER A 223 7.37 -9.78 10.04
N ASP A 224 7.27 -10.81 10.86
CA ASP A 224 8.42 -11.49 11.44
C ASP A 224 9.29 -12.15 10.36
N HIS A 225 8.67 -12.82 9.37
CA HIS A 225 9.37 -13.37 8.21
C HIS A 225 10.04 -12.29 7.35
N TYR A 226 9.38 -11.15 7.15
CA TYR A 226 9.97 -10.03 6.43
C TYR A 226 11.21 -9.46 7.14
N GLU A 227 11.17 -9.32 8.46
CA GLU A 227 12.31 -8.86 9.25
C GLU A 227 13.47 -9.86 9.21
N ALA A 228 13.17 -11.16 9.34
CA ALA A 228 14.15 -12.23 9.22
C ALA A 228 14.81 -12.24 7.83
N ALA A 229 14.02 -12.07 6.76
CA ALA A 229 14.53 -11.92 5.40
C ALA A 229 15.48 -10.72 5.28
N ARG A 230 15.11 -9.53 5.81
CA ARG A 230 16.01 -8.36 5.79
C ARG A 230 17.30 -8.59 6.57
N GLN A 231 17.26 -9.34 7.68
CA GLN A 231 18.47 -9.69 8.43
C GLN A 231 19.36 -10.66 7.64
N ALA A 232 18.79 -11.69 7.01
CA ALA A 232 19.50 -12.63 6.15
C ALA A 232 20.17 -11.92 4.96
N LEU A 233 19.46 -10.95 4.35
CA LEU A 233 19.99 -10.12 3.26
C LEU A 233 21.20 -9.29 3.71
N ARG A 234 21.16 -8.69 4.91
CA ARG A 234 22.32 -7.95 5.49
C ARG A 234 23.52 -8.84 5.74
N GLN A 235 23.30 -10.11 6.04
CA GLN A 235 24.35 -11.10 6.32
C GLN A 235 24.83 -11.82 5.04
N GLY A 236 24.22 -11.55 3.89
CA GLY A 236 24.52 -12.22 2.62
C GLY A 236 24.06 -13.68 2.57
N ASP A 237 23.17 -14.10 3.46
CA ASP A 237 22.59 -15.45 3.49
C ASP A 237 21.36 -15.53 2.58
N TRP A 238 21.63 -15.78 1.30
CA TRP A 238 20.61 -15.91 0.26
C TRP A 238 19.68 -17.11 0.45
N THR A 239 20.15 -18.18 1.12
CA THR A 239 19.35 -19.40 1.31
C THR A 239 18.28 -19.17 2.36
N THR A 240 18.64 -18.49 3.45
CA THR A 240 17.67 -18.11 4.49
C THR A 240 16.76 -17.00 3.99
N TYR A 241 17.28 -16.02 3.24
CA TYR A 241 16.46 -14.96 2.63
C TYR A 241 15.30 -15.53 1.78
N GLY A 242 15.59 -16.45 0.86
CA GLY A 242 14.56 -17.06 0.00
C GLY A 242 13.51 -17.81 0.82
N ARG A 243 13.95 -18.59 1.82
CA ARG A 243 13.04 -19.34 2.70
C ARG A 243 12.11 -18.43 3.49
N GLU A 244 12.62 -17.35 4.07
CA GLU A 244 11.80 -16.40 4.83
C GLU A 244 10.81 -15.67 3.90
N LEU A 245 11.21 -15.38 2.67
CA LEU A 245 10.31 -14.82 1.65
C LEU A 245 9.16 -15.78 1.29
N ASP A 246 9.47 -17.07 1.05
CA ASP A 246 8.48 -18.11 0.76
C ASP A 246 7.49 -18.28 1.92
N GLN A 247 7.98 -18.20 3.17
CA GLN A 247 7.15 -18.30 4.37
C GLN A 247 6.24 -17.08 4.53
N MET A 248 6.77 -15.89 4.30
CA MET A 248 5.98 -14.66 4.25
C MET A 248 4.87 -14.77 3.19
N GLU A 249 5.20 -15.23 1.98
CA GLU A 249 4.22 -15.42 0.91
C GLU A 249 3.13 -16.43 1.30
N ALA A 250 3.49 -17.56 1.91
CA ALA A 250 2.51 -18.55 2.37
C ALA A 250 1.54 -17.97 3.42
N VAL A 251 2.06 -17.16 4.35
CA VAL A 251 1.25 -16.48 5.37
C VAL A 251 0.33 -15.45 4.74
N LEU A 252 0.84 -14.63 3.81
CA LEU A 252 0.05 -13.63 3.08
C LEU A 252 -1.04 -14.28 2.22
N ASN A 253 -0.73 -15.37 1.53
CA ASN A 253 -1.71 -16.14 0.75
C ASN A 253 -2.82 -16.71 1.64
N THR A 254 -2.48 -17.19 2.83
CA THR A 254 -3.47 -17.67 3.81
C THR A 254 -4.34 -16.53 4.31
N LEU A 255 -3.75 -15.36 4.57
CA LEU A 255 -4.46 -14.15 4.97
C LEU A 255 -5.47 -13.75 3.88
N VAL A 256 -5.05 -13.72 2.61
CA VAL A 256 -5.91 -13.42 1.46
C VAL A 256 -7.03 -14.46 1.29
N GLN A 257 -6.74 -15.76 1.49
CA GLN A 257 -7.74 -16.83 1.41
C GLN A 257 -8.80 -16.75 2.52
N LEU A 258 -8.39 -16.44 3.75
CA LEU A 258 -9.33 -16.25 4.85
C LEU A 258 -10.22 -15.03 4.62
N THR A 259 -9.66 -13.95 4.10
CA THR A 259 -10.45 -12.76 3.73
C THR A 259 -11.38 -13.00 2.53
N SER A 260 -11.08 -13.94 1.63
CA SER A 260 -11.92 -14.24 0.46
C SER A 260 -13.00 -15.31 0.72
N GLN A 261 -12.79 -16.25 1.66
CA GLN A 261 -13.84 -17.21 2.06
C GLN A 261 -14.93 -16.62 2.96
N GLN A 262 -14.72 -15.42 3.51
CA GLN A 262 -15.73 -14.68 4.27
C GLN A 262 -16.62 -13.78 3.40
N GLN A 263 -16.43 -13.75 2.07
CA GLN A 263 -17.36 -13.12 1.13
C GLN A 263 -18.39 -14.14 0.61
N PRO A 264 -19.70 -13.93 0.82
CA PRO A 264 -20.75 -14.66 0.09
C PRO A 264 -20.88 -14.21 -1.36
#